data_AF-A0A315Y3G3-F1
#
_entry.id   AF-A0A315Y3G3-F1
#
_cell.length_a   1.000
_cell.length_b   1.000
_cell.length_c   1.000
_cell.angle_alpha   90.00
_cell.angle_beta   90.00
_cell.angle_gamma   90.00
#
_symmetry.space_group_name_H-M   'P 1'
#
loop_
_entity.id
_entity.type
_entity.pdbx_description
1 polymer ?
#
loop_
_entity_poly.entity_id
_entity_poly.type
_entity_poly.pdbx_seq_one_letter_code
_entity_poly.pdbx_strand_id
1 'polypeptide(L)'
;MAMGSTGTVNITPEMISAALSAVEEYESATDNLYTRLDTVVSNLIPGSFSGSAATGFETFYTSSIEPVTGQSVKDIIELLRNIINGINDAIPKDGDGLDDQLGTQNSSSGEGN
;
A
#
# COMPACT_ATOMS: atom_id res chain seq x y z
N MET A 1 15.20 5.90 32.23
CA MET A 1 14.90 6.03 30.80
C MET A 1 13.38 6.10 30.67
N ALA A 2 12.83 7.24 30.26
CA ALA A 2 11.40 7.39 30.06
C ALA A 2 11.03 6.59 28.80
N MET A 3 10.48 5.39 28.99
CA MET A 3 9.75 4.74 27.90
C MET A 3 8.50 5.61 27.70
N GLY A 4 8.48 6.36 26.60
CA GLY A 4 7.29 7.11 26.18
C GLY A 4 6.12 6.14 26.14
N SER A 5 4.96 6.57 26.64
CA SER A 5 3.72 5.83 26.54
C SER A 5 3.42 5.58 25.06
N THR A 6 3.83 4.42 24.54
CA THR A 6 3.36 3.92 23.26
C THR A 6 1.91 3.54 23.47
N GLY A 7 1.00 4.45 23.11
CA GLY A 7 -0.41 4.13 23.05
C GLY A 7 -0.59 2.93 22.12
N THR A 8 -1.10 1.83 22.65
CA THR A 8 -1.39 0.64 21.85
C THR A 8 -2.53 1.00 20.91
N VAL A 9 -2.26 1.04 19.61
CA VAL A 9 -3.31 1.17 18.60
C VAL A 9 -3.87 -0.23 18.36
N ASN A 10 -5.11 -0.47 18.76
CA ASN A 10 -5.82 -1.72 18.46
C ASN A 10 -6.22 -1.70 16.98
N ILE A 11 -5.40 -2.30 16.13
CA ILE A 11 -5.72 -2.56 14.72
C ILE A 11 -6.53 -3.85 14.66
N THR A 12 -7.72 -3.82 14.04
CA THR A 12 -8.49 -5.04 13.79
C THR A 12 -8.21 -5.60 12.40
N PRO A 13 -8.47 -6.89 12.14
CA PRO A 13 -8.39 -7.47 10.80
C PRO A 13 -9.24 -6.70 9.76
N GLU A 14 -10.40 -6.17 10.15
CA GLU A 14 -11.25 -5.37 9.28
C GLU A 14 -10.60 -4.04 8.89
N MET A 15 -9.85 -3.40 9.81
CA MET A 15 -9.13 -2.16 9.51
C MET A 15 -7.99 -2.39 8.51
N ILE A 16 -7.31 -3.54 8.60
CA ILE A 16 -6.29 -3.93 7.61
C ILE A 16 -6.93 -4.22 6.26
N SER A 17 -8.04 -4.97 6.24
CA SER A 17 -8.74 -5.27 5.00
C SER A 17 -9.23 -3.99 4.32
N ALA A 18 -9.78 -3.04 5.07
CA ALA A 18 -10.20 -1.74 4.54
C ALA A 18 -9.01 -0.92 4.00
N ALA A 19 -7.87 -0.96 4.70
CA ALA A 19 -6.65 -0.29 4.24
C ALA A 19 -6.10 -0.91 2.94
N LEU A 20 -6.09 -2.24 2.82
CA LEU A 20 -5.69 -2.93 1.60
C LEU A 20 -6.62 -2.59 0.43
N SER A 21 -7.93 -2.60 0.63
CA SER A 21 -8.90 -2.21 -0.40
C SER A 21 -8.72 -0.76 -0.85
N ALA A 22 -8.46 0.17 0.07
CA ALA A 22 -8.17 1.55 -0.29
C ALA A 22 -6.89 1.67 -1.14
N VAL A 23 -5.84 0.91 -0.82
CA VAL A 23 -4.61 0.87 -1.62
C VAL A 23 -4.87 0.33 -3.04
N GLU A 24 -5.69 -0.71 -3.18
CA GLU A 24 -6.10 -1.25 -4.49
C GLU A 24 -6.91 -0.22 -5.30
N GLU A 25 -7.81 0.53 -4.67
CA GLU A 25 -8.53 1.61 -5.32
C GLU A 25 -7.59 2.71 -5.81
N TYR A 26 -6.60 3.11 -5.01
CA TYR A 26 -5.59 4.09 -5.41
C TYR A 26 -4.71 3.59 -6.57
N GLU A 27 -4.33 2.31 -6.57
CA GLU A 27 -3.60 1.69 -7.68
C GLU A 27 -4.40 1.75 -8.97
N SER A 28 -5.65 1.30 -8.92
CA SER A 28 -6.56 1.29 -10.07
C SER A 28 -6.85 2.70 -10.60
N ALA A 29 -7.06 3.68 -9.70
CA ALA A 29 -7.29 5.07 -10.10
C ALA A 29 -6.04 5.67 -10.76
N THR A 30 -4.86 5.40 -10.21
CA THR A 30 -3.59 5.88 -10.76
C THR A 30 -3.33 5.29 -12.13
N ASP A 31 -3.45 3.97 -12.30
CA ASP A 31 -3.24 3.30 -13.60
C ASP A 31 -4.23 3.80 -14.65
N ASN A 32 -5.50 4.04 -14.28
CA ASN A 32 -6.49 4.62 -15.18
C ASN A 32 -6.12 6.04 -15.61
N LEU A 33 -5.69 6.90 -14.68
CA LEU A 33 -5.29 8.27 -15.00
C LEU A 33 -4.03 8.30 -15.87
N TYR A 34 -3.05 7.47 -15.55
CA TYR A 34 -1.82 7.31 -16.34
C TYR A 34 -2.16 6.84 -17.76
N THR A 35 -2.96 5.78 -17.90
CA THR A 35 -3.36 5.24 -19.21
C THR A 35 -4.10 6.28 -20.05
N ARG A 36 -5.00 7.06 -19.43
CA ARG A 36 -5.71 8.15 -20.12
C ARG A 36 -4.75 9.24 -20.58
N LEU A 37 -3.82 9.63 -19.72
CA LEU A 37 -2.82 10.64 -20.05
C LEU A 37 -1.91 10.18 -21.20
N ASP A 38 -1.40 8.96 -21.11
CA ASP A 38 -0.56 8.33 -22.13
C ASP A 38 -1.28 8.18 -23.47
N THR A 39 -2.55 7.75 -23.42
CA THR A 39 -3.41 7.67 -24.61
C THR A 39 -3.65 9.04 -25.24
N VAL A 40 -3.85 10.09 -24.44
CA VAL A 40 -4.02 11.46 -24.94
C VAL A 40 -2.75 11.93 -25.62
N VAL A 41 -1.59 11.76 -25.00
CA VAL A 41 -0.29 12.16 -25.58
C VAL A 41 0.00 11.39 -26.87
N SER A 42 -0.15 10.07 -26.84
CA SER A 42 0.05 9.17 -27.97
C SER A 42 -0.91 9.44 -29.14
N ASN A 43 -2.10 9.97 -28.89
CA ASN A 43 -3.06 10.33 -29.95
C ASN A 43 -2.94 11.80 -30.41
N LEU A 44 -2.51 12.73 -29.56
CA LEU A 44 -2.37 14.14 -29.92
C LEU A 44 -1.24 14.37 -30.92
N ILE A 45 -0.09 13.73 -30.67
CA ILE A 45 1.15 13.96 -31.42
C ILE A 45 1.06 13.45 -32.87
N PRO A 46 0.43 12.30 -33.18
CA PRO A 46 0.31 11.84 -34.57
C PRO A 46 -0.87 12.44 -35.33
N GLY A 47 -1.92 12.91 -34.63
CA GLY A 47 -3.21 13.24 -35.24
C GLY A 47 -3.44 14.70 -35.61
N SER A 48 -2.93 15.67 -34.83
CA SER A 48 -3.25 17.10 -35.03
C SER A 48 -2.20 18.08 -34.49
N PHE A 49 -1.20 17.61 -33.75
CA PHE A 49 -0.17 18.46 -33.14
C PHE A 49 1.21 18.06 -33.68
N SER A 50 1.80 18.88 -34.55
CA SER A 50 3.10 18.59 -35.19
C SER A 50 4.05 19.79 -35.18
N GLY A 51 5.32 19.56 -35.48
CA GLY A 51 6.38 20.57 -35.45
C GLY A 51 7.09 20.67 -34.09
N SER A 52 7.95 21.68 -33.94
CA SER A 52 8.87 21.80 -32.79
C SER A 52 8.17 21.82 -31.42
N ALA A 53 6.94 22.35 -31.37
CA ALA A 53 6.13 22.38 -30.16
C ALA A 53 5.64 20.99 -29.74
N ALA A 54 5.30 20.12 -30.72
CA ALA A 54 4.92 18.73 -30.46
C ALA A 54 6.09 17.92 -29.91
N THR A 55 7.27 18.03 -30.53
CA THR A 55 8.50 17.38 -30.05
C THR A 55 8.91 17.89 -28.67
N GLY A 56 8.77 19.18 -28.40
CA GLY A 56 9.06 19.75 -27.08
C GLY A 56 8.10 19.24 -26.00
N PHE A 57 6.81 19.12 -26.32
CA PHE A 57 5.82 18.56 -25.42
C PHE A 57 6.04 17.06 -25.16
N GLU A 58 6.35 16.27 -26.19
CA GLU A 58 6.73 14.86 -26.07
C GLU A 58 7.93 14.69 -25.14
N THR A 59 8.98 15.49 -25.36
CA THR A 59 10.19 15.47 -24.53
C THR A 59 9.89 15.83 -23.08
N PHE A 60 9.07 16.86 -22.83
CA PHE A 60 8.63 17.25 -21.50
C PHE A 60 7.82 16.14 -20.82
N TYR A 61 6.89 15.52 -21.54
CA TYR A 61 6.06 14.45 -21.01
C TYR A 61 6.92 13.25 -20.57
N THR A 62 7.76 12.72 -21.45
CA THR A 62 8.62 11.56 -21.16
C THR A 62 9.67 11.86 -20.08
N SER A 63 10.22 13.08 -20.05
CA SER A 63 11.33 13.39 -19.12
C SER A 63 10.86 13.85 -17.74
N SER A 64 9.67 14.45 -17.63
CA SER A 64 9.23 15.13 -16.41
C SER A 64 7.93 14.59 -15.84
N ILE A 65 7.04 14.04 -16.68
CA ILE A 65 5.72 13.56 -16.23
C ILE A 65 5.76 12.04 -16.03
N GLU A 66 6.14 11.29 -17.05
CA GLU A 66 6.18 9.82 -17.04
C GLU A 66 6.93 9.22 -15.84
N PRO A 67 8.12 9.70 -15.43
CA PRO A 67 8.86 9.13 -14.30
C PRO A 67 8.13 9.34 -12.95
N VAL A 68 7.42 10.46 -12.83
CA VAL A 68 6.73 10.85 -11.60
C VAL A 68 5.36 10.19 -11.51
N THR A 69 4.59 10.16 -12.60
CA THR A 69 3.21 9.63 -12.62
C THR A 69 3.14 8.14 -12.94
N GLY A 70 4.18 7.57 -13.54
CA GLY A 70 4.30 6.14 -13.81
C GLY A 70 4.96 5.41 -12.64
N GLN A 71 6.29 5.32 -12.66
CA GLN A 71 7.02 4.47 -11.72
C GLN A 71 6.96 4.97 -10.27
N SER A 72 7.14 6.27 -10.04
CA SER A 72 7.21 6.79 -8.66
C SER A 72 5.90 6.62 -7.89
N VAL A 73 4.73 6.77 -8.53
CA VAL A 73 3.44 6.52 -7.85
C VAL A 73 3.25 5.03 -7.59
N LYS A 74 3.64 4.16 -8.53
CA LYS A 74 3.60 2.71 -8.34
C LYS A 74 4.46 2.27 -7.15
N ASP A 75 5.68 2.79 -7.04
CA ASP A 75 6.60 2.48 -5.95
C ASP A 75 6.03 2.91 -4.59
N ILE A 76 5.35 4.07 -4.51
CA ILE A 76 4.70 4.54 -3.28
C ILE A 76 3.52 3.65 -2.90
N ILE A 77 2.70 3.25 -3.87
CA ILE A 77 1.55 2.36 -3.65
C ILE A 77 2.04 0.98 -3.19
N GLU A 78 3.10 0.46 -3.79
CA GLU A 78 3.74 -0.79 -3.38
C GLU A 78 4.31 -0.70 -1.97
N LEU A 79 4.97 0.41 -1.62
CA LEU A 79 5.43 0.66 -0.26
C LEU A 79 4.28 0.66 0.75
N LEU A 80 3.16 1.32 0.43
CA LEU A 80 1.96 1.35 1.28
C LEU A 80 1.38 -0.06 1.48
N ARG A 81 1.28 -0.86 0.41
CA ARG A 81 0.86 -2.27 0.47
C ARG A 81 1.78 -3.08 1.38
N ASN A 82 3.10 -2.92 1.24
CA ASN A 82 4.09 -3.62 2.05
C ASN A 82 4.03 -3.24 3.53
N ILE A 83 3.79 -1.96 3.85
CA ILE A 83 3.58 -1.51 5.23
C ILE A 83 2.33 -2.15 5.83
N ILE A 84 1.21 -2.17 5.10
CA ILE A 84 -0.04 -2.76 5.60
C ILE A 84 0.10 -4.27 5.80
N ASN A 85 0.77 -4.96 4.87
CA ASN A 85 1.08 -6.38 5.02
C ASN A 85 2.00 -6.65 6.21
N GLY A 86 3.02 -5.81 6.43
CA GLY A 86 3.90 -5.91 7.59
C GLY A 86 3.17 -5.69 8.92
N ILE A 87 2.19 -4.78 8.96
CA ILE A 87 1.31 -4.59 10.12
C ILE A 87 0.44 -5.83 10.33
N ASN A 88 -0.14 -6.39 9.27
CA ASN A 88 -0.97 -7.60 9.33
C ASN A 88 -0.20 -8.81 9.86
N ASP A 89 1.03 -9.01 9.40
CA ASP A 89 1.87 -10.12 9.87
C ASP A 89 2.36 -9.95 11.31
N ALA A 90 2.41 -8.71 11.82
CA ALA A 90 2.74 -8.42 13.22
C ALA A 90 1.55 -8.61 14.18
N ILE A 91 0.31 -8.70 13.66
CA ILE A 91 -0.86 -9.05 14.48
C ILE A 91 -0.85 -10.56 14.73
N PRO A 92 -0.90 -11.01 16.00
CA PRO A 92 -1.04 -12.42 16.32
C PRO A 92 -2.25 -13.01 15.59
N LYS A 93 -2.01 -14.00 14.73
CA LYS A 93 -3.08 -14.72 14.04
C LYS A 93 -3.79 -15.59 15.09
N ASP A 94 -5.13 -15.64 15.03
CA ASP A 94 -5.93 -16.43 15.97
C ASP A 94 -5.40 -17.87 16.04
N GLY A 95 -4.83 -18.25 17.19
CA GLY A 95 -4.16 -19.54 17.41
C GLY A 95 -2.70 -19.46 17.88
N ASP A 96 -1.98 -18.37 17.60
CA ASP A 96 -0.55 -18.23 17.98
C ASP A 96 -0.34 -17.61 19.38
N GLY A 97 -1.42 -17.17 20.04
CA GLY A 97 -1.40 -16.54 21.37
C GLY A 97 -1.90 -17.41 22.52
N LEU A 98 -2.42 -18.60 22.23
CA LEU A 98 -2.74 -19.60 23.24
C LEU A 98 -1.46 -20.39 23.51
N ASP A 99 -0.69 -19.96 24.49
CA ASP A 99 0.35 -20.82 25.05
C ASP A 99 -0.37 -22.02 25.69
N ASP A 100 -0.40 -23.15 24.98
CA ASP A 100 -0.95 -24.40 25.48
C ASP A 100 -0.30 -24.84 26.81
N GLN A 101 0.92 -24.36 27.12
CA GLN A 101 1.52 -24.56 28.44
C GLN A 101 0.79 -23.78 29.54
N LEU A 102 0.30 -22.56 29.28
CA LEU A 102 -0.54 -21.80 30.23
C LEU A 102 -1.89 -22.49 30.45
N GLY A 103 -2.50 -23.03 29.39
CA GLY A 103 -3.73 -23.84 29.50
C GLY A 103 -3.53 -25.09 30.35
N THR A 104 -2.39 -25.76 30.17
CA THR A 104 -2.02 -26.96 30.94
C THR A 104 -1.68 -26.63 32.40
N GLN A 105 -0.96 -25.53 32.68
CA GLN A 105 -0.62 -25.08 34.04
C GLN A 105 -1.82 -24.59 34.86
N ASN A 106 -2.76 -23.91 34.23
CA ASN A 106 -4.01 -23.49 34.89
C ASN A 106 -4.92 -24.68 35.22
N SER A 107 -4.83 -25.76 34.44
CA SER A 107 -5.58 -27.00 34.68
C SER A 107 -4.94 -27.88 35.77
N SER A 108 -3.62 -27.82 35.94
CA SER A 108 -2.89 -28.62 36.95
C SER A 108 -2.73 -27.93 38.31
N SER A 109 -2.83 -26.60 38.38
CA SER A 109 -2.75 -25.85 39.65
C SER A 109 -4.03 -25.91 40.49
N GLY A 110 -5.09 -26.56 40.00
CA GLY A 110 -6.34 -26.81 40.73
C GLY A 110 -6.34 -28.07 41.61
N GLU A 111 -5.31 -28.92 41.52
CA GLU A 111 -5.15 -30.13 42.34
C GLU A 111 -4.06 -29.93 43.39
N GLY A 112 -4.27 -28.97 44.30
CA GLY A 112 -3.29 -28.62 45.31
C GLY A 112 -3.87 -27.92 46.52
N ASN A 113 -4.86 -28.56 47.18
CA ASN A 113 -4.93 -28.88 48.62
C ASN A 113 -6.40 -29.07 49.05
#